data_AF-A0A9P0I7I7-F1
#
_entry.id   AF-A0A9P0I7I7-F1
#
_cell.length_a   1.000
_cell.length_b   1.000
_cell.length_c   1.000
_cell.angle_alpha   90.00
_cell.angle_beta   90.00
_cell.angle_gamma   90.00
#
_symmetry.space_group_name_H-M   'P 1'
#
loop_
_entity.id
_entity.type
_entity.pdbx_description
1 polymer ?
#
loop_
_entity_poly.entity_id
_entity_poly.type
_entity_poly.pdbx_seq_one_letter_code
_entity_poly.pdbx_strand_id
1 'polypeptide(L)'
;MDRPSTSRQSVEKVEMFEVREHVPYQAELTRAPAAYDEESGDVYDSSWTSAFRAMCQLINLLHHMQVAIVVFCLWHFALTAEANGTISNLELHIIFAGTGYQLFLVEAILTLHRHNSWSFQLSKDGKRIVHGCLQLIGSLFVIAGTFLGLARVDMVVSTAHGICGVIALAFTLLSFISGIIALFSAKVRLMVRSGPVKIIHLAVGLFAVSMGLITMVMGFHMDFYAASREGLSSALIVFTVLILVYIMIQPIYDLISTTRKSM
;
A
#
# COMPACT_ATOMS: atom_id res chain seq x y z
N MET A 1 49.25 -17.40 23.79
CA MET A 1 48.04 -16.93 23.10
C MET A 1 46.87 -17.55 23.83
N ASP A 2 46.21 -16.80 24.69
CA ASP A 2 44.94 -17.14 25.34
C ASP A 2 44.28 -15.83 25.81
N ARG A 3 42.95 -15.72 25.61
CA ARG A 3 42.13 -14.54 25.91
C ARG A 3 42.03 -14.29 27.42
N PRO A 4 42.00 -13.03 27.89
CA PRO A 4 41.35 -12.69 29.14
C PRO A 4 39.89 -12.28 28.89
N SER A 5 39.00 -13.00 29.56
CA SER A 5 37.61 -12.65 29.83
C SER A 5 37.52 -11.21 30.38
N THR A 6 36.71 -10.35 29.74
CA THR A 6 36.28 -9.09 30.35
C THR A 6 34.82 -9.21 30.75
N SER A 7 34.62 -9.57 32.02
CA SER A 7 33.40 -9.28 32.78
C SER A 7 33.16 -7.78 32.72
N ARG A 8 32.22 -7.32 31.88
CA ARG A 8 31.78 -5.92 31.84
C ARG A 8 30.69 -5.74 32.90
N GLN A 9 31.06 -5.17 34.03
CA GLN A 9 30.12 -4.63 35.01
C GLN A 9 29.38 -3.45 34.35
N SER A 10 28.06 -3.56 34.24
CA SER A 10 27.17 -2.43 33.98
C SER A 10 27.28 -1.46 35.16
N VAL A 11 27.77 -0.25 34.91
CA VAL A 11 27.82 0.79 35.93
C VAL A 11 26.46 1.49 35.93
N GLU A 12 25.70 1.28 37.00
CA GLU A 12 24.44 1.97 37.26
C GLU A 12 24.76 3.41 37.69
N LYS A 13 24.51 4.39 36.81
CA LYS A 13 24.75 5.80 37.11
C LYS A 13 23.52 6.39 37.82
N VAL A 14 23.62 6.56 39.13
CA VAL A 14 22.59 7.22 39.96
C VAL A 14 22.86 8.73 39.95
N GLU A 15 21.98 9.51 39.33
CA GLU A 15 21.99 10.98 39.47
C GLU A 15 21.22 11.37 40.74
N MET A 16 21.93 11.96 41.70
CA MET A 16 21.36 12.47 42.95
C MET A 16 20.85 13.89 42.73
N PHE A 17 19.52 14.05 42.66
CA PHE A 17 18.87 15.35 42.80
C PHE A 17 18.56 15.60 44.28
N GLU A 18 18.97 16.76 44.79
CA GLU A 18 18.69 17.18 46.16
C GLU A 18 17.19 17.50 46.29
N VAL A 19 16.44 16.58 46.91
CA VAL A 19 14.98 16.67 47.05
C VAL A 19 14.63 17.56 48.24
N ARG A 20 13.98 18.68 47.97
CA ARG A 20 13.30 19.49 48.99
C ARG A 20 12.08 18.70 49.50
N GLU A 21 12.09 18.39 50.79
CA GLU A 21 11.13 17.52 51.48
C GLU A 21 9.65 17.94 51.34
N HIS A 22 8.76 16.94 51.31
CA HIS A 22 7.28 16.97 51.40
C HIS A 22 6.45 16.76 50.12
N VAL A 23 6.71 15.67 49.39
CA VAL A 23 5.66 15.04 48.56
C VAL A 23 5.72 13.52 48.78
N PRO A 24 4.60 12.83 49.08
CA PRO A 24 4.59 11.38 49.24
C PRO A 24 4.99 10.70 47.92
N TYR A 25 6.11 9.98 47.96
CA TYR A 25 6.65 9.22 46.84
C TYR A 25 5.73 8.04 46.51
N GLN A 26 4.93 8.15 45.45
CA GLN A 26 4.40 6.98 44.77
C GLN A 26 5.50 6.40 43.90
N ALA A 27 5.95 5.18 44.20
CA ALA A 27 6.84 4.45 43.33
C ALA A 27 6.10 4.16 42.01
N GLU A 28 6.31 5.01 41.00
CA GLU A 28 6.02 4.63 39.62
C GLU A 28 6.88 3.40 39.32
N LEU A 29 6.24 2.27 39.03
CA LEU A 29 6.89 1.12 38.40
C LEU A 29 7.39 1.58 37.03
N THR A 30 8.59 2.16 37.00
CA THR A 30 9.29 2.52 35.77
C THR A 30 9.57 1.23 35.03
N ARG A 31 8.78 0.99 33.99
CA ARG A 31 8.99 -0.03 32.97
C ARG A 31 10.48 -0.05 32.61
N ALA A 32 11.09 -1.24 32.67
CA ALA A 32 12.52 -1.43 32.41
C ALA A 32 12.98 -0.58 31.21
N PRO A 33 14.02 0.26 31.36
CA PRO A 33 14.44 1.15 30.31
C PRO A 33 14.87 0.32 29.10
N ALA A 34 14.43 0.78 27.93
CA ALA A 34 14.99 0.36 26.65
C ALA A 34 16.52 0.32 26.75
N ALA A 35 17.14 -0.71 26.17
CA ALA A 35 18.59 -0.89 26.26
C ALA A 35 19.26 0.34 25.65
N TYR A 36 19.95 1.12 26.49
CA TYR A 36 20.67 2.31 26.09
C TYR A 36 22.08 1.89 25.67
N ASP A 37 22.47 2.24 24.45
CA ASP A 37 23.83 2.04 23.96
C ASP A 37 24.60 3.37 24.09
N GLU A 38 25.57 3.39 25.00
CA GLU A 38 26.41 4.57 25.26
C GLU A 38 27.28 4.98 24.07
N GLU A 39 27.59 4.06 23.14
CA GLU A 39 28.47 4.34 22.00
C GLU A 39 27.72 4.99 20.83
N SER A 40 26.47 4.59 20.59
CA SER A 40 25.61 5.20 19.56
C SER A 40 24.72 6.33 20.08
N GLY A 41 24.52 6.43 21.41
CA GLY A 41 23.57 7.37 22.01
C GLY A 41 22.10 7.01 21.75
N ASP A 42 21.86 5.82 21.18
CA ASP A 42 20.53 5.39 20.76
C ASP A 42 19.82 4.54 21.82
N VAL A 43 18.55 4.85 22.01
CA VAL A 43 17.63 4.10 22.89
C VAL A 43 16.99 2.99 22.05
N TYR A 44 17.37 1.74 22.30
CA TYR A 44 16.83 0.61 21.53
C TYR A 44 15.52 0.07 22.14
N ASP A 45 14.44 0.12 21.35
CA ASP A 45 13.29 -0.79 21.49
C ASP A 45 13.82 -2.23 21.66
N SER A 46 13.14 -3.09 22.43
CA SER A 46 13.59 -4.48 22.66
C SER A 46 14.06 -5.13 21.34
N SER A 47 15.21 -5.83 21.35
CA SER A 47 15.87 -6.32 20.12
C SER A 47 14.92 -7.05 19.16
N TRP A 48 13.96 -7.81 19.73
CA TRP A 48 12.90 -8.50 19.01
C TRP A 48 11.90 -7.58 18.30
N THR A 49 11.47 -6.49 18.93
CA THR A 49 10.53 -5.53 18.31
C THR A 49 11.16 -4.79 17.13
N SER A 50 12.45 -4.46 17.24
CA SER A 50 13.20 -3.85 16.13
C SER A 50 13.36 -4.84 14.98
N ALA A 51 13.79 -6.08 15.28
CA ALA A 51 13.93 -7.15 14.28
C ALA A 51 12.61 -7.45 13.56
N PHE A 52 11.49 -7.57 14.30
CA PHE A 52 10.17 -7.79 13.71
C PHE A 52 9.74 -6.66 12.78
N ARG A 53 9.99 -5.40 13.17
CA ARG A 53 9.69 -4.23 12.34
C ARG A 53 10.50 -4.25 11.05
N ALA A 54 11.80 -4.55 11.14
CA ALA A 54 12.68 -4.67 9.98
C ALA A 54 12.22 -5.78 9.03
N MET A 55 11.83 -6.95 9.54
CA MET A 55 11.26 -8.03 8.71
C MET A 55 9.97 -7.61 8.00
N CYS A 56 9.06 -6.92 8.71
CA CYS A 56 7.83 -6.40 8.10
C CYS A 56 8.11 -5.39 6.98
N GLN A 57 9.11 -4.52 7.18
CA GLN A 57 9.56 -3.56 6.16
C GLN A 57 10.26 -4.27 4.99
N LEU A 58 11.01 -5.34 5.22
CA LEU A 58 11.58 -6.14 4.14
C LEU A 58 10.48 -6.77 3.28
N ILE A 59 9.47 -7.40 3.91
CA ILE A 59 8.33 -7.97 3.19
C ILE A 59 7.58 -6.88 2.40
N ASN A 60 7.39 -5.70 3.00
CA ASN A 60 6.78 -4.57 2.29
C ASN A 60 7.59 -4.13 1.06
N LEU A 61 8.92 -4.05 1.19
CA LEU A 61 9.82 -3.70 0.10
C LEU A 61 9.74 -4.72 -1.04
N LEU A 62 9.67 -6.01 -0.72
CA LEU A 62 9.51 -7.06 -1.73
C LEU A 62 8.20 -6.89 -2.52
N HIS A 63 7.12 -6.43 -1.88
CA HIS A 63 5.86 -6.15 -2.60
C HIS A 63 5.98 -4.92 -3.51
N HIS A 64 6.68 -3.87 -3.08
CA HIS A 64 7.00 -2.74 -3.97
C HIS A 64 7.82 -3.19 -5.19
N MET A 65 8.80 -4.08 -5.00
CA MET A 65 9.57 -4.66 -6.10
C MET A 65 8.70 -5.52 -7.03
N GLN A 66 7.78 -6.33 -6.48
CA GLN A 66 6.85 -7.10 -7.29
C GLN A 66 5.92 -6.20 -8.12
N VAL A 67 5.40 -5.11 -7.53
CA VAL A 67 4.62 -4.10 -8.26
C VAL A 67 5.42 -3.58 -9.46
N ALA A 68 6.67 -3.18 -9.24
CA ALA A 68 7.55 -2.71 -10.30
C ALA A 68 7.77 -3.77 -11.38
N ILE A 69 8.07 -5.02 -11.01
CA ILE A 69 8.26 -6.14 -11.96
C ILE A 69 7.03 -6.31 -12.85
N VAL A 70 5.83 -6.38 -12.26
CA VAL A 70 4.59 -6.55 -13.03
C VAL A 70 4.39 -5.39 -14.01
N VAL A 71 4.59 -4.16 -13.55
CA VAL A 71 4.41 -2.94 -14.37
C VAL A 71 5.43 -2.88 -15.51
N PHE A 72 6.71 -3.15 -15.25
CA PHE A 72 7.74 -3.14 -16.29
C PHE A 72 7.52 -4.25 -17.32
N CYS A 73 7.07 -5.45 -16.92
CA CYS A 73 6.72 -6.50 -17.86
C CYS A 73 5.51 -6.13 -18.72
N LEU A 74 4.50 -5.45 -18.16
CA LEU A 74 3.36 -4.93 -18.91
C LEU A 74 3.78 -3.87 -19.93
N TRP A 75 4.61 -2.91 -19.53
CA TRP A 75 5.11 -1.88 -20.43
C TRP A 75 5.94 -2.48 -21.55
N HIS A 76 6.86 -3.38 -21.21
CA HIS A 76 7.67 -4.06 -22.21
C HIS A 76 6.79 -4.80 -23.22
N PHE A 77 5.79 -5.56 -22.75
CA PHE A 77 4.86 -6.24 -23.63
C PHE A 77 4.09 -5.27 -24.54
N ALA A 78 3.46 -4.25 -23.98
CA ALA A 78 2.66 -3.31 -24.75
C ALA A 78 3.49 -2.49 -25.75
N LEU A 79 4.73 -2.12 -25.40
CA LEU A 79 5.61 -1.35 -26.28
C LEU A 79 6.30 -2.20 -27.36
N THR A 80 6.26 -3.53 -27.24
CA THR A 80 6.91 -4.46 -28.19
C THR A 80 5.95 -5.45 -28.84
N ALA A 81 4.63 -5.27 -28.64
CA ALA A 81 3.60 -6.16 -29.15
C ALA A 81 3.60 -6.19 -30.70
N GLU A 82 3.78 -5.03 -31.32
CA GLU A 82 3.82 -4.86 -32.77
C GLU A 82 5.27 -4.71 -33.28
N ALA A 83 5.64 -5.51 -34.28
CA ALA A 83 7.01 -5.55 -34.81
C ALA A 83 7.46 -4.24 -35.49
N ASN A 84 6.51 -3.43 -35.96
CA ASN A 84 6.76 -2.13 -36.57
C ASN A 84 6.82 -0.97 -35.56
N GLY A 85 6.66 -1.26 -34.26
CA GLY A 85 6.66 -0.26 -33.19
C GLY A 85 5.39 0.59 -33.10
N THR A 86 4.32 0.23 -33.81
CA THR A 86 3.02 0.91 -33.67
C THR A 86 2.38 0.59 -32.33
N ILE A 87 1.69 1.58 -31.74
CA ILE A 87 0.99 1.42 -30.47
C ILE A 87 -0.48 1.72 -30.72
N SER A 88 -1.34 0.71 -30.62
CA SER A 88 -2.79 0.87 -30.79
C SER A 88 -3.47 1.25 -29.47
N ASN A 89 -4.78 1.47 -29.54
CA ASN A 89 -5.61 1.71 -28.35
C ASN A 89 -5.54 0.54 -27.36
N LEU A 90 -5.31 -0.70 -27.83
CA LEU A 90 -5.18 -1.86 -26.94
C LEU A 90 -3.89 -1.81 -26.13
N GLU A 91 -2.75 -1.51 -26.75
CA GLU A 91 -1.46 -1.38 -26.06
C GLU A 91 -1.49 -0.18 -25.10
N LEU A 92 -2.08 0.95 -25.53
CA LEU A 92 -2.29 2.09 -24.63
C LEU A 92 -3.23 1.73 -23.47
N HIS A 93 -4.30 0.95 -23.69
CA HIS A 93 -5.14 0.45 -22.61
C HIS A 93 -4.33 -0.35 -21.59
N ILE A 94 -3.48 -1.28 -22.05
CA ILE A 94 -2.62 -2.08 -21.18
C ILE A 94 -1.67 -1.20 -20.37
N ILE A 95 -1.03 -0.21 -21.01
CA ILE A 95 -0.13 0.73 -20.33
C ILE A 95 -0.90 1.55 -19.31
N PHE A 96 -1.98 2.23 -19.70
CA PHE A 96 -2.67 3.18 -18.84
C PHE A 96 -3.47 2.49 -17.72
N ALA A 97 -4.31 1.50 -18.06
CA ALA A 97 -5.10 0.78 -17.05
C ALA A 97 -4.21 -0.08 -16.16
N GLY A 98 -3.20 -0.75 -16.73
CA GLY A 98 -2.22 -1.53 -15.98
C GLY A 98 -1.41 -0.67 -15.02
N THR A 99 -0.85 0.45 -15.47
CA THR A 99 -0.12 1.37 -14.57
C THR A 99 -1.03 1.98 -13.52
N GLY A 100 -2.25 2.35 -13.89
CA GLY A 100 -3.23 2.91 -12.97
C GLY A 100 -3.53 1.96 -11.81
N TYR A 101 -3.98 0.73 -12.12
CA TYR A 101 -4.31 -0.26 -11.10
C TYR A 101 -3.09 -0.83 -10.39
N GLN A 102 -2.09 -1.29 -11.14
CA GLN A 102 -0.97 -2.07 -10.59
C GLN A 102 0.07 -1.19 -9.90
N LEU A 103 0.38 0.00 -10.44
CA LEU A 103 1.37 0.91 -9.85
C LEU A 103 0.67 1.89 -8.90
N PHE A 104 -0.05 2.86 -9.45
CA PHE A 104 -0.46 4.03 -8.66
C PHE A 104 -1.48 3.70 -7.57
N LEU A 105 -2.53 2.93 -7.86
CA LEU A 105 -3.55 2.59 -6.86
C LEU A 105 -3.03 1.63 -5.79
N VAL A 106 -2.18 0.66 -6.15
CA VAL A 106 -1.51 -0.22 -5.17
C VAL A 106 -0.54 0.59 -4.30
N GLU A 107 0.30 1.43 -4.89
CA GLU A 107 1.24 2.28 -4.15
C GLU A 107 0.51 3.29 -3.25
N ALA A 108 -0.65 3.80 -3.68
CA ALA A 108 -1.50 4.63 -2.84
C ALA A 108 -1.91 3.92 -1.55
N ILE A 109 -2.26 2.63 -1.63
CA ILE A 109 -2.63 1.81 -0.47
C ILE A 109 -1.39 1.48 0.37
N LEU A 110 -0.30 1.03 -0.27
CA LEU A 110 0.94 0.67 0.41
C LEU A 110 1.53 1.85 1.19
N THR A 111 1.40 3.09 0.69
CA THR A 111 1.82 4.31 1.40
C THR A 111 1.21 4.42 2.80
N LEU A 112 -0.04 3.98 2.96
CA LEU A 112 -0.73 4.01 4.25
C LEU A 112 -0.35 2.82 5.16
N HIS A 113 0.36 1.82 4.64
CA HIS A 113 0.77 0.65 5.40
C HIS A 113 1.66 1.03 6.59
N ARG A 114 1.40 0.42 7.75
CA ARG A 114 2.13 0.73 9.00
C ARG A 114 3.63 0.51 8.86
N HIS A 115 4.01 -0.55 8.18
CA HIS A 115 5.40 -0.96 7.95
C HIS A 115 5.89 -0.63 6.54
N ASN A 116 5.36 0.43 5.92
CA ASN A 116 5.80 0.82 4.58
C ASN A 116 7.29 1.20 4.56
N SER A 117 8.05 0.67 3.60
CA SER A 117 9.52 0.77 3.60
C SER A 117 10.04 2.16 3.24
N TRP A 118 9.29 2.95 2.47
CA TRP A 118 9.74 4.26 2.01
C TRP A 118 9.01 5.43 2.69
N SER A 119 7.76 5.22 3.12
CA SER A 119 6.95 6.26 3.75
C SER A 119 6.90 6.18 5.28
N PHE A 120 7.61 5.25 5.94
CA PHE A 120 7.56 5.11 7.41
C PHE A 120 7.97 6.37 8.18
N GLN A 121 8.80 7.22 7.59
CA GLN A 121 9.25 8.49 8.20
C GLN A 121 8.22 9.62 8.02
N LEU A 122 7.22 9.44 7.14
CA LEU A 122 6.19 10.45 6.92
C LEU A 122 5.20 10.48 8.09
N SER A 123 4.76 11.69 8.44
CA SER A 123 3.64 11.88 9.36
C SER A 123 2.36 11.25 8.79
N LYS A 124 1.38 10.98 9.66
CA LYS A 124 0.08 10.43 9.23
C LYS A 124 -0.61 11.29 8.18
N ASP A 125 -0.51 12.61 8.30
CA ASP A 125 -1.08 13.54 7.32
C ASP A 125 -0.26 13.60 6.03
N GLY A 126 1.08 13.51 6.12
CA GLY A 126 1.93 13.35 4.94
C GLY A 126 1.59 12.11 4.13
N LYS A 127 1.43 10.95 4.81
CA LYS A 127 0.99 9.71 4.18
C LYS A 127 -0.37 9.84 3.48
N ARG A 128 -1.33 10.53 4.11
CA ARG A 128 -2.66 10.79 3.53
C ARG A 128 -2.59 11.67 2.27
N ILE A 129 -1.73 12.68 2.27
CA ILE A 129 -1.53 13.54 1.09
C ILE A 129 -0.95 12.71 -0.06
N VAL A 130 0.13 11.97 0.19
CA VAL A 130 0.75 11.10 -0.81
C VAL A 130 -0.25 10.07 -1.35
N HIS A 131 -0.99 9.40 -0.47
CA HIS A 131 -2.07 8.48 -0.86
C HIS A 131 -3.07 9.17 -1.79
N GLY A 132 -3.56 10.36 -1.44
CA GLY A 132 -4.50 11.12 -2.26
C GLY A 132 -3.94 11.48 -3.64
N CYS A 133 -2.66 11.89 -3.71
CA CYS A 133 -1.99 12.19 -4.98
C CYS A 133 -1.86 10.95 -5.87
N LEU A 134 -1.39 9.83 -5.31
CA LEU A 134 -1.25 8.56 -6.03
C LEU A 134 -2.63 8.03 -6.48
N GLN A 135 -3.65 8.13 -5.62
CA GLN A 135 -5.03 7.77 -5.95
C GLN A 135 -5.57 8.61 -7.12
N LEU A 136 -5.33 9.92 -7.12
CA LEU A 136 -5.75 10.82 -8.20
C LEU A 136 -5.07 10.44 -9.53
N ILE A 137 -3.74 10.32 -9.53
CA ILE A 137 -2.98 9.97 -10.74
C ILE A 137 -3.41 8.58 -11.25
N GLY A 138 -3.51 7.60 -10.36
CA GLY A 138 -3.95 6.25 -10.69
C GLY A 138 -5.36 6.23 -11.26
N SER A 139 -6.29 7.00 -10.69
CA SER A 139 -7.66 7.09 -11.21
C SER A 139 -7.69 7.68 -12.62
N LEU A 140 -6.90 8.73 -12.90
CA LEU A 140 -6.80 9.31 -14.25
C LEU A 140 -6.27 8.29 -15.28
N PHE A 141 -5.24 7.53 -14.89
CA PHE A 141 -4.67 6.46 -15.72
C PHE A 141 -5.69 5.34 -15.99
N VAL A 142 -6.40 4.88 -14.95
CA VAL A 142 -7.46 3.87 -15.08
C VAL A 142 -8.59 4.35 -15.99
N ILE A 143 -9.05 5.60 -15.84
CA ILE A 143 -10.09 6.19 -16.68
C ILE A 143 -9.63 6.21 -18.14
N ALA A 144 -8.48 6.82 -18.42
CA ALA A 144 -7.95 6.94 -19.78
C ALA A 144 -7.75 5.56 -20.42
N GLY A 145 -7.11 4.64 -19.71
CA GLY A 145 -6.87 3.28 -20.17
C GLY A 145 -8.16 2.53 -20.45
N THR A 146 -9.16 2.62 -19.57
CA THR A 146 -10.45 1.93 -19.77
C THR A 146 -11.17 2.46 -21.02
N PHE A 147 -11.21 3.78 -21.23
CA PHE A 147 -11.83 4.35 -22.43
C PHE A 147 -11.10 3.96 -23.73
N LEU A 148 -9.77 3.86 -23.70
CA LEU A 148 -8.99 3.32 -24.84
C LEU A 148 -9.36 1.87 -25.14
N GLY A 149 -9.51 1.04 -24.09
CA GLY A 149 -9.94 -0.35 -24.22
C GLY A 149 -11.36 -0.47 -24.78
N LEU A 150 -12.28 0.38 -24.30
CA LEU A 150 -13.66 0.43 -24.81
C LEU A 150 -13.72 0.88 -26.27
N ALA A 151 -12.92 1.88 -26.66
CA ALA A 151 -12.83 2.34 -28.04
C ALA A 151 -12.33 1.24 -28.98
N ARG A 152 -11.47 0.32 -28.51
CA ARG A 152 -11.01 -0.82 -29.31
C ARG A 152 -12.11 -1.86 -29.60
N VAL A 153 -13.14 -1.93 -28.76
CA VAL A 153 -14.24 -2.90 -28.89
C VAL A 153 -15.56 -2.22 -29.28
N ASP A 154 -15.49 -1.01 -29.86
CA ASP A 154 -16.65 -0.21 -30.27
C ASP A 154 -17.70 -0.06 -29.14
N MET A 155 -17.21 0.09 -27.90
CA MET A 155 -18.00 0.19 -26.66
C MET A 155 -18.83 -1.05 -26.31
N VAL A 156 -18.66 -2.18 -27.01
CA VAL A 156 -19.35 -3.43 -26.74
C VAL A 156 -18.54 -4.28 -25.76
N VAL A 157 -19.06 -4.43 -24.54
CA VAL A 157 -18.40 -5.17 -23.45
C VAL A 157 -19.08 -6.52 -23.24
N SER A 158 -18.46 -7.60 -23.72
CA SER A 158 -19.00 -8.97 -23.64
C SER A 158 -18.07 -9.97 -22.94
N THR A 159 -16.80 -9.63 -22.77
CA THR A 159 -15.81 -10.52 -22.13
C THR A 159 -15.84 -10.35 -20.61
N ALA A 160 -15.49 -11.42 -19.87
CA ALA A 160 -15.37 -11.35 -18.42
C ALA A 160 -14.35 -10.27 -17.97
N HIS A 161 -13.23 -10.16 -18.67
CA HIS A 161 -12.25 -9.09 -18.47
C HIS A 161 -12.88 -7.69 -18.63
N GLY A 162 -13.60 -7.46 -19.73
CA GLY A 162 -14.23 -6.17 -19.98
C GLY A 162 -15.31 -5.82 -18.94
N ILE A 163 -16.17 -6.77 -18.57
CA ILE A 163 -17.24 -6.57 -17.58
C ILE A 163 -16.63 -6.21 -16.22
N CYS A 164 -15.68 -7.01 -15.74
CA CYS A 164 -15.00 -6.75 -14.47
C CYS A 164 -14.21 -5.43 -14.48
N GLY A 165 -13.58 -5.09 -15.61
CA GLY A 165 -12.86 -3.82 -15.78
C GLY A 165 -13.77 -2.60 -15.67
N VAL A 166 -14.95 -2.63 -16.29
CA VAL A 166 -15.93 -1.53 -16.17
C VAL A 166 -16.50 -1.44 -14.76
N ILE A 167 -16.77 -2.57 -14.11
CA ILE A 167 -17.18 -2.59 -12.69
C ILE A 167 -16.06 -1.99 -11.81
N ALA A 168 -14.81 -2.41 -12.03
CA ALA A 168 -13.67 -1.87 -11.30
C ALA A 168 -13.55 -0.35 -11.50
N LEU A 169 -13.71 0.15 -12.73
CA LEU A 169 -13.69 1.59 -13.02
C LEU A 169 -14.77 2.33 -12.23
N ALA A 170 -16.02 1.83 -12.24
CA ALA A 170 -17.12 2.45 -11.53
C ALA A 170 -16.83 2.56 -10.02
N PHE A 171 -16.33 1.49 -9.40
CA PHE A 171 -15.96 1.51 -7.99
C PHE A 171 -14.71 2.35 -7.69
N THR A 172 -13.75 2.43 -8.62
CA THR A 172 -12.61 3.35 -8.50
C THR A 172 -13.08 4.81 -8.46
N LEU A 173 -14.03 5.19 -9.32
CA LEU A 173 -14.63 6.53 -9.32
C LEU A 173 -15.38 6.82 -8.02
N LEU A 174 -16.20 5.86 -7.56
CA LEU A 174 -16.91 5.98 -6.27
C LEU A 174 -15.92 6.13 -5.11
N SER A 175 -14.86 5.34 -5.08
CA SER A 175 -13.80 5.39 -4.06
C SER A 175 -13.09 6.74 -4.07
N PHE A 176 -12.78 7.27 -5.26
CA PHE A 176 -12.12 8.56 -5.42
C PHE A 176 -13.00 9.70 -4.87
N ILE A 177 -14.28 9.74 -5.26
CA ILE A 177 -15.23 10.75 -4.78
C ILE A 177 -15.43 10.62 -3.26
N SER A 178 -15.63 9.40 -2.75
CA SER A 178 -15.80 9.19 -1.31
C SER A 178 -14.54 9.55 -0.52
N GLY A 179 -13.34 9.37 -1.11
CA GLY A 179 -12.07 9.75 -0.51
C GLY A 179 -11.91 11.27 -0.38
N ILE A 180 -12.32 12.02 -1.41
CA ILE A 180 -12.39 13.49 -1.36
C ILE A 180 -13.35 13.93 -0.24
N ILE A 181 -14.56 13.36 -0.20
CA ILE A 181 -15.55 13.69 0.84
C ILE A 181 -15.01 13.34 2.23
N ALA A 182 -14.35 12.19 2.40
CA ALA A 182 -13.73 11.79 3.66
C ALA A 182 -12.65 12.78 4.12
N LEU A 183 -11.77 13.21 3.21
CA LEU A 183 -10.69 14.14 3.50
C LEU A 183 -11.22 15.51 3.95
N PHE A 184 -12.25 16.03 3.26
CA PHE A 184 -12.86 17.31 3.63
C PHE A 184 -13.76 17.20 4.85
N SER A 185 -14.47 16.09 5.07
CA SER A 185 -15.28 15.88 6.28
C SER A 185 -14.46 15.85 7.58
N ALA A 186 -13.18 15.47 7.48
CA ALA A 186 -12.27 15.48 8.63
C ALA A 186 -11.75 16.89 8.95
N LYS A 187 -11.65 17.78 7.95
CA LYS A 187 -11.10 19.14 8.10
C LYS A 187 -12.17 20.21 8.29
N VAL A 188 -13.24 20.10 7.52
CA VAL A 188 -14.41 20.97 7.61
C VAL A 188 -15.41 20.21 8.46
N ARG A 189 -15.92 20.81 9.55
CA ARG A 189 -17.04 20.28 10.36
C ARG A 189 -18.34 20.23 9.54
N LEU A 190 -18.29 19.64 8.35
CA LEU A 190 -19.45 19.32 7.54
C LEU A 190 -20.35 18.44 8.38
N MET A 191 -21.66 18.61 8.22
CA MET A 191 -22.74 18.03 9.01
C MET A 191 -22.80 16.48 8.99
N VAL A 192 -21.77 15.82 8.44
CA VAL A 192 -21.63 14.37 8.27
C VAL A 192 -20.55 13.85 9.22
N ARG A 193 -20.89 12.85 10.03
CA ARG A 193 -19.95 12.20 10.95
C ARG A 193 -18.82 11.54 10.14
N SER A 194 -17.56 11.81 10.49
CA SER A 194 -16.38 11.34 9.73
C SER A 194 -16.19 9.82 9.73
N GLY A 195 -16.72 9.12 10.74
CA GLY A 195 -16.64 7.66 10.87
C GLY A 195 -17.32 6.90 9.71
N PRO A 196 -18.64 7.06 9.51
CA PRO A 196 -19.37 6.40 8.41
C PRO A 196 -18.79 6.66 7.02
N VAL A 197 -18.41 7.90 6.70
CA VAL A 197 -17.82 8.25 5.40
C VAL A 197 -16.50 7.52 5.18
N LYS A 198 -15.66 7.44 6.23
CA LYS A 198 -14.41 6.69 6.18
C LYS A 198 -14.62 5.19 5.99
N ILE A 199 -15.63 4.60 6.65
CA ILE A 199 -16.00 3.18 6.49
C ILE A 199 -16.41 2.90 5.03
N ILE A 200 -17.25 3.76 4.45
CA ILE A 200 -17.68 3.64 3.05
C ILE A 200 -16.48 3.74 2.11
N HIS A 201 -15.61 4.74 2.28
CA HIS A 201 -14.42 4.88 1.43
C HIS A 201 -13.49 3.67 1.51
N LEU A 202 -13.26 3.14 2.72
CA LEU A 202 -12.45 1.92 2.90
C LEU A 202 -13.08 0.71 2.20
N ALA A 203 -14.38 0.48 2.36
CA ALA A 203 -15.06 -0.66 1.77
C ALA A 203 -15.12 -0.59 0.23
N VAL A 204 -15.50 0.58 -0.31
CA VAL A 204 -15.56 0.83 -1.76
C VAL A 204 -14.17 0.76 -2.38
N GLY A 205 -13.15 1.34 -1.74
CA GLY A 205 -11.76 1.27 -2.20
C GLY A 205 -11.19 -0.14 -2.22
N LEU A 206 -11.48 -0.94 -1.18
CA LEU A 206 -11.09 -2.35 -1.10
C LEU A 206 -11.65 -3.15 -2.27
N PHE A 207 -12.94 -2.95 -2.57
CA PHE A 207 -13.61 -3.62 -3.67
C PHE A 207 -13.06 -3.15 -5.03
N ALA A 208 -12.87 -1.84 -5.21
CA ALA A 208 -12.35 -1.25 -6.44
C ALA A 208 -10.99 -1.83 -6.83
N VAL A 209 -10.01 -1.82 -5.91
CA VAL A 209 -8.67 -2.33 -6.21
C VAL A 209 -8.66 -3.84 -6.37
N SER A 210 -9.49 -4.57 -5.60
CA SER A 210 -9.62 -6.02 -5.74
C SER A 210 -10.12 -6.40 -7.13
N MET A 211 -11.20 -5.76 -7.58
CA MET A 211 -11.74 -5.99 -8.93
C MET A 211 -10.76 -5.56 -10.02
N GLY A 212 -10.01 -4.47 -9.82
CA GLY A 212 -8.95 -4.04 -10.73
C GLY A 212 -7.84 -5.08 -10.89
N LEU A 213 -7.30 -5.61 -9.78
CA LEU A 213 -6.24 -6.62 -9.81
C LEU A 213 -6.73 -7.99 -10.29
N ILE A 214 -7.99 -8.36 -9.99
CA ILE A 214 -8.62 -9.56 -10.59
C ILE A 214 -8.75 -9.39 -12.11
N THR A 215 -9.13 -8.21 -12.57
CA THR A 215 -9.21 -7.90 -14.00
C THR A 215 -7.85 -7.97 -14.68
N MET A 216 -6.78 -7.53 -13.99
CA MET A 216 -5.39 -7.69 -14.44
C MET A 216 -5.00 -9.16 -14.57
N VAL A 217 -5.31 -10.00 -13.57
CA VAL A 217 -5.07 -11.46 -13.63
C VAL A 217 -5.76 -12.09 -14.85
N MET A 218 -7.02 -11.72 -15.12
CA MET A 218 -7.69 -12.17 -16.34
C MET A 218 -6.98 -11.67 -17.60
N GLY A 219 -6.50 -10.43 -17.62
CA GLY A 219 -5.74 -9.85 -18.73
C GLY A 219 -4.48 -10.66 -19.06
N PHE A 220 -3.74 -11.11 -18.04
CA PHE A 220 -2.58 -11.98 -18.24
C PHE A 220 -2.93 -13.37 -18.80
N HIS A 221 -4.14 -13.86 -18.51
CA HIS A 221 -4.63 -15.15 -19.02
C HIS A 221 -5.23 -15.05 -20.43
N MET A 222 -5.47 -13.85 -20.97
CA MET A 222 -5.96 -13.71 -22.35
C MET A 222 -4.90 -14.16 -23.36
N ASP A 223 -5.33 -14.80 -24.45
CA ASP A 223 -4.44 -15.34 -25.49
C ASP A 223 -3.47 -14.29 -26.05
N PHE A 224 -3.93 -13.04 -26.18
CA PHE A 224 -3.10 -11.91 -26.64
C PHE A 224 -1.81 -11.75 -25.82
N TYR A 225 -1.88 -11.99 -24.51
CA TYR A 225 -0.72 -11.97 -23.63
C TYR A 225 -0.04 -13.36 -23.55
N ALA A 226 -0.84 -14.40 -23.30
CA ALA A 226 -0.38 -15.70 -22.83
C ALA A 226 0.18 -16.63 -23.91
N ALA A 227 -0.31 -16.55 -25.16
CA ALA A 227 -0.08 -17.58 -26.18
C ALA A 227 1.40 -17.90 -26.47
N SER A 228 2.30 -16.94 -26.29
CA SER A 228 3.76 -17.12 -26.47
C SER A 228 4.57 -16.94 -25.18
N ARG A 229 3.90 -16.79 -24.03
CA ARG A 229 4.51 -16.35 -22.76
C ARG A 229 3.91 -17.04 -21.53
N GLU A 230 3.42 -18.26 -21.67
CA GLU A 230 2.66 -18.97 -20.62
C GLU A 230 3.35 -18.96 -19.25
N GLY A 231 4.66 -19.24 -19.19
CA GLY A 231 5.44 -19.21 -17.95
C GLY A 231 5.54 -17.83 -17.31
N LEU A 232 5.76 -16.78 -18.12
CA LEU A 232 5.79 -15.40 -17.63
C LEU A 232 4.40 -14.93 -17.20
N SER A 233 3.36 -15.25 -17.97
CA SER A 233 1.95 -14.98 -17.61
C SER A 233 1.61 -15.58 -16.24
N SER A 234 1.94 -16.85 -16.03
CA SER A 234 1.71 -17.55 -14.77
C SER A 234 2.45 -16.86 -13.61
N ALA A 235 3.71 -16.45 -13.81
CA ALA A 235 4.48 -15.73 -12.80
C ALA A 235 3.85 -14.37 -12.44
N LEU A 236 3.41 -13.59 -13.44
CA LEU A 236 2.77 -12.30 -13.21
C LEU A 236 1.40 -12.42 -12.54
N ILE A 237 0.64 -13.47 -12.85
CA ILE A 237 -0.60 -13.79 -12.14
C ILE A 237 -0.31 -14.05 -10.66
N VAL A 238 0.68 -14.91 -10.36
CA VAL A 238 1.07 -15.20 -8.97
C VAL A 238 1.51 -13.94 -8.24
N PHE A 239 2.37 -13.11 -8.84
CA PHE A 239 2.80 -11.85 -8.23
C PHE A 239 1.64 -10.90 -7.99
N THR A 240 0.72 -10.76 -8.95
CA THR A 240 -0.47 -9.90 -8.80
C THR A 240 -1.38 -10.38 -7.68
N VAL A 241 -1.56 -11.69 -7.54
CA VAL A 241 -2.35 -12.29 -6.44
C VAL A 241 -1.67 -12.08 -5.08
N LEU A 242 -0.35 -12.26 -4.99
CA LEU A 242 0.40 -12.00 -3.75
C LEU A 242 0.31 -10.53 -3.34
N ILE A 243 0.48 -9.61 -4.30
CA ILE A 243 0.28 -8.18 -4.10
C ILE A 243 -1.12 -7.90 -3.58
N LEU A 244 -2.16 -8.42 -4.25
CA LEU A 244 -3.54 -8.26 -3.84
C LEU A 244 -3.74 -8.70 -2.38
N VAL A 245 -3.36 -9.93 -2.03
CA VAL A 245 -3.50 -10.45 -0.67
C VAL A 245 -2.82 -9.55 0.36
N TYR A 246 -1.59 -9.12 0.07
CA TYR A 246 -0.82 -8.28 0.99
C TYR A 246 -1.43 -6.89 1.19
N ILE A 247 -1.82 -6.21 0.11
CA ILE A 247 -2.35 -4.84 0.17
C ILE A 247 -3.71 -4.77 0.87
N MET A 248 -4.43 -5.89 0.99
CA MET A 248 -5.72 -5.97 1.68
C MET A 248 -5.59 -6.00 3.21
N ILE A 249 -4.44 -6.42 3.75
CA ILE A 249 -4.25 -6.64 5.20
C ILE A 249 -4.52 -5.35 6.00
N GLN A 250 -3.83 -4.25 5.65
CA GLN A 250 -3.96 -2.99 6.38
C GLN A 250 -5.35 -2.35 6.24
N PRO A 251 -5.93 -2.21 5.02
CA PRO A 251 -7.28 -1.67 4.87
C PRO A 251 -8.37 -2.48 5.59
N ILE A 252 -8.28 -3.82 5.61
CA ILE A 252 -9.22 -4.66 6.38
C ILE A 252 -9.09 -4.40 7.87
N TYR A 253 -7.86 -4.34 8.39
CA TYR A 253 -7.62 -3.97 9.79
C TYR A 253 -8.20 -2.59 10.12
N ASP A 254 -7.97 -1.61 9.24
CA ASP A 254 -8.45 -0.23 9.42
C ASP A 254 -9.97 -0.13 9.34
N LEU A 255 -10.60 -0.93 8.48
CA LEU A 255 -12.06 -1.04 8.36
C LEU A 255 -12.66 -1.58 9.67
N ILE A 256 -12.18 -2.73 10.15
CA ILE A 256 -12.66 -3.34 11.40
C ILE A 256 -12.43 -2.38 12.59
N SER A 257 -11.25 -1.79 12.68
CA SER A 257 -10.90 -0.83 13.74
C SER A 257 -11.77 0.43 13.71
N THR A 258 -12.07 0.95 12.52
CA THR A 258 -12.90 2.15 12.37
C THR A 258 -14.38 1.86 12.68
N THR A 259 -14.90 0.70 12.25
CA THR A 259 -16.27 0.27 12.56
C THR A 259 -16.47 0.12 14.05
N ARG A 260 -15.56 -0.58 14.75
CA ARG A 260 -15.64 -0.76 16.21
C ARG A 260 -15.62 0.54 17.02
N LYS A 261 -14.99 1.59 16.50
CA LYS A 261 -14.93 2.92 17.14
C LYS A 261 -16.12 3.82 16.81
N SER A 262 -16.88 3.46 15.77
CA SER A 262 -17.99 4.28 15.27
C SER A 262 -19.35 3.78 15.74
N MET A 263 -19.43 2.52 16.20
CA MET A 263 -20.53 1.96 16.98
C MET A 263 -20.40 2.37 18.45
#